data_AF-A0A6A0AIL6-F1
#
_entry.id   AF-A0A6A0AIL6-F1
#
_cell.length_a   1.000
_cell.length_b   1.000
_cell.length_c   1.000
_cell.angle_alpha   90.00
_cell.angle_beta   90.00
_cell.angle_gamma   90.00
#
_symmetry.space_group_name_H-M   'P 1'
#
loop_
_entity.id
_entity.type
_entity.pdbx_description
1 polymer ?
#
loop_
_entity_poly.entity_id
_entity_poly.type
_entity_poly.pdbx_seq_one_letter_code
_entity_poly.pdbx_strand_id
1 'polypeptide(L)'
;PLSPSAALPAGLPPAALSCCPAGCQVLDCRTWKAEDMSEAAFFHGYANGVVDDEGRPRMLKVKDWPPEQEFRERMVRHNQDFHELLPLPLYTHTTAGPLNLATMMPSWTNPTDLGPKTYV
;
A
#
# COMPACT_ATOMS: atom_id res chain seq x y z
N PRO A 1 -10.08 -29.29 -29.60
CA PRO A 1 -8.74 -29.85 -29.32
C PRO A 1 -7.83 -28.78 -28.69
N LEU A 2 -7.78 -28.79 -27.37
CA LEU A 2 -6.97 -27.90 -26.53
C LEU A 2 -5.51 -28.39 -26.55
N SER A 3 -4.58 -27.50 -26.88
CA SER A 3 -3.14 -27.73 -26.68
C SER A 3 -2.72 -27.31 -25.25
N PRO A 4 -1.75 -28.00 -24.63
CA PRO A 4 -1.52 -27.91 -23.20
C PRO A 4 -0.47 -26.84 -22.82
N SER A 5 -0.66 -26.29 -21.62
CA SER A 5 0.39 -25.86 -20.69
C SER A 5 1.40 -24.81 -21.19
N ALA A 6 1.01 -23.53 -21.09
CA ALA A 6 1.98 -22.47 -20.84
C ALA A 6 2.40 -22.56 -19.37
N ALA A 7 3.59 -23.07 -19.12
CA ALA A 7 4.20 -23.12 -17.80
C ALA A 7 4.33 -21.70 -17.22
N LEU A 8 3.84 -21.52 -15.98
CA LEU A 8 4.14 -20.35 -15.16
C LEU A 8 5.67 -20.22 -15.00
N PRO A 9 6.26 -19.02 -15.16
CA PRO A 9 7.67 -18.85 -14.85
C PRO A 9 7.88 -19.06 -13.34
N ALA A 10 8.62 -20.11 -13.02
CA ALA A 10 9.16 -20.37 -11.70
C ALA A 10 10.22 -19.31 -11.39
N GLY A 11 10.13 -18.69 -10.20
CA GLY A 11 11.14 -17.77 -9.69
C GLY A 11 10.63 -16.38 -9.38
N LEU A 12 9.60 -16.27 -8.53
CA LEU A 12 9.42 -15.03 -7.75
C LEU A 12 10.45 -15.08 -6.60
N PRO A 13 11.29 -14.06 -6.41
CA PRO A 13 12.26 -14.06 -5.32
C PRO A 13 11.55 -14.17 -3.95
N PRO A 14 12.18 -14.78 -2.93
CA PRO A 14 11.56 -15.03 -1.62
C PRO A 14 11.30 -13.75 -0.78
N ALA A 15 11.33 -12.56 -1.39
CA ALA A 15 11.04 -11.29 -0.73
C ALA A 15 9.53 -10.94 -0.71
N ALA A 16 8.66 -11.67 -1.42
CA ALA A 16 7.22 -11.38 -1.46
C ALA A 16 6.43 -11.80 -0.19
N LEU A 17 7.11 -12.32 0.83
CA LEU A 17 6.49 -12.82 2.07
C LEU A 17 7.14 -12.28 3.36
N SER A 18 7.86 -11.16 3.30
CA SER A 18 8.12 -10.39 4.52
C SER A 18 6.86 -9.59 4.87
N CYS A 19 5.82 -10.33 5.26
CA CYS A 19 4.69 -9.75 5.98
C CYS A 19 5.23 -9.43 7.37
N CYS A 20 5.20 -8.16 7.78
CA CYS A 20 5.70 -7.76 9.10
C CYS A 20 5.14 -8.72 10.17
N PRO A 21 5.98 -9.26 11.08
CA PRO A 21 5.48 -10.04 12.21
C PRO A 21 4.67 -9.19 13.21
N ALA A 22 4.72 -7.86 13.08
CA ALA A 22 3.86 -6.93 13.78
C ALA A 22 2.57 -6.74 12.98
N GLY A 23 1.42 -7.03 13.60
CA GLY A 23 0.11 -6.72 13.02
C GLY A 23 -0.04 -5.24 12.67
N CYS A 24 -1.04 -4.92 11.86
CA CYS A 24 -1.41 -3.54 11.55
C CYS A 24 -2.37 -3.00 12.58
N GLN A 25 -2.25 -1.70 12.87
CA GLN A 25 -3.27 -0.98 13.61
C GLN A 25 -4.44 -0.68 12.67
N VAL A 26 -5.64 -1.07 13.08
CA VAL A 26 -6.88 -0.87 12.34
C VAL A 26 -7.82 -0.02 13.20
N LEU A 27 -8.49 0.95 12.57
CA LEU A 27 -9.46 1.84 13.19
C LEU A 27 -10.87 1.44 12.76
N ASP A 28 -11.75 1.19 13.71
CA ASP A 28 -13.18 1.10 13.44
C ASP A 28 -13.76 2.51 13.29
N CYS A 29 -14.16 2.90 12.08
CA CYS A 29 -14.60 4.25 11.75
C CYS A 29 -15.91 4.66 12.43
N ARG A 30 -16.69 3.69 12.93
CA ARG A 30 -17.95 3.97 13.64
C ARG A 30 -17.71 4.24 15.11
N THR A 31 -16.82 3.47 15.74
CA THR A 31 -16.54 3.57 17.18
C THR A 31 -15.29 4.39 17.50
N TRP A 32 -14.48 4.72 16.49
CA TRP A 32 -13.18 5.36 16.59
C TRP A 32 -12.17 4.58 17.46
N LYS A 33 -12.41 3.28 17.64
CA LYS A 33 -11.54 2.40 18.41
C LYS A 33 -10.46 1.81 17.51
N ALA A 34 -9.21 1.92 17.94
CA ALA A 34 -8.08 1.26 17.30
C ALA A 34 -7.85 -0.13 17.91
N GLU A 35 -7.50 -1.09 17.08
CA GLU A 35 -7.13 -2.45 17.47
C GLU A 35 -6.01 -2.99 16.59
N ASP A 36 -5.26 -3.96 17.12
CA ASP A 36 -4.24 -4.66 16.33
C ASP A 36 -4.89 -5.83 15.58
N MET A 37 -4.59 -5.92 14.29
CA MET A 37 -5.13 -6.94 13.40
C MET A 37 -4.04 -7.39 12.43
N SER A 38 -4.02 -8.67 12.04
CA SER A 38 -3.10 -9.09 10.99
C SER A 38 -3.53 -8.54 9.63
N GLU A 39 -2.56 -8.24 8.75
CA GLU A 39 -2.84 -7.81 7.37
C GLU A 39 -3.77 -8.79 6.64
N ALA A 40 -3.50 -10.09 6.81
CA ALA A 40 -4.32 -11.15 6.21
C ALA A 40 -5.78 -11.09 6.68
N ALA A 41 -6.02 -10.84 7.97
CA ALA A 41 -7.38 -10.70 8.49
C ALA A 41 -8.07 -9.44 7.97
N PHE A 42 -7.35 -8.31 7.91
CA PHE A 42 -7.89 -7.06 7.37
C PHE A 42 -8.33 -7.22 5.91
N PHE A 43 -7.47 -7.74 5.03
CA PHE A 43 -7.80 -7.89 3.61
C PHE A 43 -8.82 -8.99 3.33
N HIS A 44 -8.83 -10.07 4.12
CA HIS A 44 -9.91 -11.05 4.06
C HIS A 44 -11.25 -10.41 4.44
N GLY A 45 -11.27 -9.56 5.48
CA GLY A 45 -12.43 -8.79 5.88
C GLY A 45 -12.86 -7.73 4.86
N TYR A 46 -11.92 -7.09 4.17
CA TYR A 46 -12.21 -6.15 3.09
C TYR A 46 -12.96 -6.83 1.94
N ALA A 47 -12.56 -8.05 1.56
CA ALA A 47 -13.20 -8.80 0.49
C ALA A 47 -14.55 -9.43 0.88
N ASN A 48 -14.68 -9.92 2.12
CA ASN A 48 -15.81 -10.75 2.55
C ASN A 48 -16.77 -10.05 3.53
N GLY A 49 -16.43 -8.85 3.99
CA GLY A 49 -17.10 -8.16 5.09
C GLY A 49 -16.63 -8.64 6.47
N VAL A 50 -16.77 -7.77 7.47
CA VAL A 50 -16.54 -8.06 8.88
C VAL A 50 -17.77 -7.60 9.66
N VAL A 51 -18.21 -8.39 10.64
CA VAL A 51 -19.31 -8.02 11.55
C VAL A 51 -18.81 -7.91 12.98
N ASP A 52 -19.49 -7.10 13.80
CA ASP A 52 -19.29 -7.04 15.24
C ASP A 52 -20.06 -8.15 15.98
N ASP A 53 -19.92 -8.18 17.31
CA ASP A 53 -20.57 -9.17 18.17
C ASP A 53 -22.11 -9.09 18.11
N GLU A 54 -22.66 -7.95 17.70
CA GLU A 54 -24.09 -7.75 17.48
C GLU A 54 -24.53 -8.03 16.03
N GLY A 55 -23.64 -8.55 15.18
CA GLY A 55 -23.92 -8.90 13.79
C GLY A 55 -24.01 -7.71 12.84
N ARG A 56 -23.56 -6.52 13.26
CA ARG A 56 -23.57 -5.30 12.44
C ARG A 56 -22.28 -5.21 11.64
N PRO A 57 -22.32 -4.75 10.37
CA PRO A 57 -21.11 -4.55 9.58
C PRO A 57 -20.14 -3.57 10.25
N ARG A 58 -18.85 -3.90 10.23
CA ARG A 58 -17.76 -3.03 10.69
C ARG A 58 -17.17 -2.28 9.49
N MET A 59 -16.81 -1.02 9.73
CA MET A 59 -16.09 -0.18 8.77
C MET A 59 -14.69 0.04 9.32
N LEU A 60 -13.72 -0.62 8.71
CA LEU A 60 -12.35 -0.68 9.21
C LEU A 60 -11.43 0.08 8.26
N LYS A 61 -10.55 0.90 8.84
CA LYS A 61 -9.47 1.60 8.12
C LYS A 61 -8.13 1.08 8.63
N VAL A 62 -7.25 0.66 7.73
CA VAL A 62 -5.87 0.32 8.12
C VAL A 62 -5.04 1.59 8.27
N LYS A 63 -4.23 1.67 9.32
CA LYS A 63 -3.39 2.82 9.60
C LYS A 63 -1.97 2.59 9.07
N ASP A 64 -1.45 3.59 8.35
CA ASP A 64 -0.06 3.67 7.90
C ASP A 64 0.45 2.39 7.20
N TRP A 65 -0.41 1.77 6.38
CA TRP A 65 -0.11 0.53 5.66
C TRP A 65 -0.02 0.76 4.14
N PRO A 66 0.99 0.19 3.46
CA PRO A 66 2.21 -0.32 4.08
C PRO A 66 2.98 0.88 4.68
N PRO A 67 3.92 0.65 5.60
CA PRO A 67 4.81 1.72 6.05
C PRO A 67 5.45 2.41 4.84
N GLU A 68 5.56 3.73 4.82
CA GLU A 68 6.03 4.49 3.64
C GLU A 68 7.39 4.01 3.14
N GLN A 69 8.30 3.70 4.06
CA GLN A 69 9.62 3.15 3.77
C GLN A 69 9.54 1.80 3.03
N GLU A 70 8.46 1.05 3.24
CA GLU A 70 8.23 -0.26 2.64
C GLU A 70 7.41 -0.18 1.34
N PHE A 71 6.73 0.92 1.00
CA PHE A 71 5.85 0.94 -0.19
C PHE A 71 6.62 0.63 -1.48
N ARG A 72 7.77 1.28 -1.69
CA ARG A 72 8.62 1.05 -2.87
C ARG A 72 9.15 -0.38 -2.93
N GLU A 73 9.49 -0.96 -1.79
CA GLU A 73 10.13 -2.27 -1.70
C GLU A 73 9.11 -3.42 -1.75
N ARG A 74 7.96 -3.23 -1.11
CA ARG A 74 6.92 -4.22 -0.88
C ARG A 74 5.87 -4.21 -1.99
N MET A 75 5.65 -3.06 -2.63
CA MET A 75 4.72 -2.88 -3.75
C MET A 75 5.40 -2.36 -5.02
N VAL A 76 6.52 -2.98 -5.41
CA VAL A 76 7.38 -2.54 -6.54
C VAL A 76 6.58 -2.18 -7.80
N ARG A 77 5.66 -3.05 -8.23
CA ARG A 77 4.85 -2.79 -9.44
C ARG A 77 3.90 -1.60 -9.26
N HIS A 78 3.16 -1.54 -8.15
CA HIS A 78 2.27 -0.41 -7.89
C HIS A 78 3.03 0.90 -7.75
N ASN A 79 4.25 0.87 -7.21
CA ASN A 79 5.12 2.04 -7.14
C ASN A 79 5.53 2.55 -8.52
N GLN A 80 5.88 1.66 -9.45
CA GLN A 80 6.18 2.02 -10.84
C GLN A 80 4.95 2.62 -11.51
N ASP A 81 3.83 1.88 -11.49
CA ASP A 81 2.57 2.31 -12.10
C ASP A 81 2.10 3.65 -11.51
N PHE A 82 2.23 3.85 -10.19
CA PHE A 82 1.86 5.10 -9.53
C PHE A 82 2.64 6.28 -10.11
N HIS A 83 3.97 6.21 -10.17
CA HIS A 83 4.78 7.32 -10.69
C HIS A 83 4.54 7.59 -12.17
N GLU A 84 4.36 6.56 -12.99
CA GLU A 84 4.16 6.69 -14.45
C GLU A 84 2.78 7.24 -14.80
N LEU A 85 1.77 7.00 -13.96
CA LEU A 85 0.38 7.37 -14.20
C LEU A 85 -0.06 8.65 -13.48
N LEU A 86 0.86 9.36 -12.80
CA LEU A 86 0.52 10.62 -12.14
C LEU A 86 0.01 11.65 -13.16
N PRO A 87 -1.14 12.30 -12.91
CA PRO A 87 -1.61 13.40 -13.75
C PRO A 87 -0.66 14.59 -13.59
N LEU A 88 -0.53 15.40 -14.66
CA LEU A 88 0.32 16.60 -14.68
C LEU A 88 1.78 16.29 -14.27
N PRO A 89 2.47 15.37 -14.97
CA PRO A 89 3.76 14.83 -14.54
C PRO A 89 4.86 15.89 -14.36
N LEU A 90 4.75 17.04 -15.03
CA LEU A 90 5.67 18.16 -14.83
C LEU A 90 5.69 18.67 -13.39
N TYR A 91 4.58 18.56 -12.67
CA TYR A 91 4.39 19.03 -11.30
C TYR A 91 4.41 17.91 -10.27
N THR A 92 3.92 16.72 -10.64
CA THR A 92 3.64 15.64 -9.69
C THR A 92 4.72 14.57 -9.67
N HIS A 93 5.49 14.40 -10.76
CA HIS A 93 6.53 13.38 -10.80
C HIS A 93 7.65 13.73 -9.82
N THR A 94 7.99 12.79 -8.94
CA THR A 94 8.87 12.98 -7.77
C THR A 94 10.36 13.03 -8.10
N THR A 95 10.76 12.61 -9.30
CA THR A 95 12.15 12.63 -9.78
C THR A 95 12.32 13.35 -11.11
N ALA A 96 11.33 13.30 -12.00
CA ALA A 96 11.40 13.85 -13.36
C ALA A 96 10.51 15.08 -13.59
N GLY A 97 9.83 15.59 -12.55
CA GLY A 97 8.96 16.76 -12.67
C GLY A 97 9.73 18.07 -12.53
N PRO A 98 10.06 18.80 -13.63
CA PRO A 98 10.87 20.02 -13.54
C PRO A 98 10.17 21.17 -12.79
N LEU A 99 8.85 21.11 -12.62
CA LEU A 99 8.06 22.09 -11.87
C LEU A 99 7.71 21.58 -10.46
N ASN A 100 8.15 20.37 -10.11
CA ASN A 100 8.06 19.86 -8.75
C ASN A 100 9.24 20.38 -7.94
N LEU A 101 9.02 21.44 -7.14
CA LEU A 101 10.07 22.05 -6.31
C LEU A 101 10.75 21.04 -5.38
N ALA A 102 10.05 19.97 -5.00
CA ALA A 102 10.62 18.94 -4.16
C ALA A 102 11.79 18.19 -4.82
N THR A 103 11.81 18.09 -6.15
CA THR A 103 12.93 17.49 -6.91
C THR A 103 14.20 18.32 -6.86
N MET A 104 14.09 19.61 -6.53
CA MET A 104 15.19 20.58 -6.52
C MET A 104 15.64 20.93 -5.09
N MET A 105 14.99 20.38 -4.07
CA MET A 105 15.36 20.66 -2.69
C MET A 105 16.66 19.91 -2.31
N PRO A 106 17.58 20.54 -1.57
CA PRO A 106 18.77 19.87 -1.07
C PRO A 106 18.45 18.66 -0.19
N SER A 107 19.31 17.64 -0.19
CA SER A 107 19.11 16.39 0.56
C SER A 107 19.02 16.54 2.09
N TRP A 108 19.46 17.68 2.63
CA TRP A 108 19.38 18.01 4.06
C TRP A 108 18.07 18.71 4.43
N THR A 109 17.27 19.14 3.45
CA THR A 109 15.88 19.50 3.72
C THR A 109 15.13 18.22 4.05
N ASN A 110 14.25 18.25 5.05
CA ASN A 110 13.34 17.14 5.32
C ASN A 110 12.17 17.27 4.34
N PRO A 111 12.21 16.61 3.17
CA PRO A 111 11.11 16.72 2.23
C PRO A 111 9.95 16.02 2.93
N THR A 112 8.88 16.76 3.23
CA THR A 112 7.65 16.21 3.80
C THR A 112 7.25 14.95 3.06
N ASP A 113 7.31 13.75 3.67
CA ASP A 113 6.83 12.45 3.15
C ASP A 113 6.25 12.53 1.73
N LEU A 114 7.14 12.52 0.73
CA LEU A 114 6.76 12.67 -0.69
C LEU A 114 6.47 11.31 -1.33
N GLY A 115 6.56 10.24 -0.55
CA GLY A 115 6.21 8.92 -1.01
C GLY A 115 4.70 8.78 -1.21
N PRO A 116 4.29 7.89 -2.11
CA PRO A 116 2.91 7.46 -2.15
C PRO A 116 2.48 6.90 -0.79
N LYS A 117 1.32 7.38 -0.31
CA LYS A 117 0.62 6.82 0.84
C LYS A 117 -0.63 6.10 0.37
N THR A 118 -0.83 4.89 0.85
CA THR A 118 -2.07 4.15 0.59
C THR A 118 -3.05 4.31 1.73
N TYR A 119 -4.32 4.36 1.34
CA TYR A 119 -5.46 4.46 2.23
C TYR A 119 -6.47 3.40 1.80
N VAL A 120 -6.76 2.48 2.72
CA VAL A 120 -7.72 1.39 2.54
C VAL A 120 -8.68 1.38 3.72
#